data_AF-A0A960SS59-F1
#
_entry.id   AF-A0A960SS59-F1
#
_cell.length_a   1.000
_cell.length_b   1.000
_cell.length_c   1.000
_cell.angle_alpha   90.00
_cell.angle_beta   90.00
_cell.angle_gamma   90.00
#
_symmetry.space_group_name_H-M   'P 1'
#
loop_
_entity.id
_entity.type
_entity.pdbx_description
1 polymer ?
#
loop_
_entity_poly.entity_id
_entity_poly.type
_entity_poly.pdbx_seq_one_letter_code
_entity_poly.pdbx_strand_id
1 'polypeptide(L)' 'LDKVGRLCLGQSLANRIKLEGQAVLAGCGDHFEIYTPEEYAAMEKEFDEIPLEQLKKLGLV' A
#
# COMPACT_ATOMS: atom_id res chain seq x y z
N LEU A 1 9.43 7.58 14.07
CA LEU A 1 8.31 8.54 14.00
C LEU A 1 8.66 9.75 14.85
N ASP A 2 8.25 10.94 14.44
CA ASP A 2 8.38 12.12 15.29
C ASP A 2 7.25 12.20 16.34
N LYS A 3 7.22 13.29 17.12
CA LYS A 3 6.24 13.49 18.21
C LYS A 3 4.79 13.59 17.75
N VAL A 4 4.54 13.80 16.46
CA VAL A 4 3.20 13.96 15.89
C VAL A 4 2.85 12.83 14.92
N GLY A 5 3.63 11.75 14.90
CA GLY A 5 3.33 10.56 14.10
C GLY A 5 3.77 10.66 12.63
N ARG A 6 4.69 11.57 12.27
CA ARG A 6 5.26 11.63 10.92
C ARG A 6 6.44 10.70 10.77
N LEU A 7 6.55 10.09 9.59
CA LEU A 7 7.71 9.31 9.14
C LEU A 7 8.48 10.12 8.10
N CYS A 8 9.79 10.23 8.26
CA CYS A 8 10.66 10.76 7.20
C CYS A 8 11.09 9.59 6.31
N LEU A 9 10.64 9.58 5.06
CA LEU A 9 11.03 8.57 4.09
C LEU A 9 12.43 8.90 3.55
N GLY A 10 13.35 7.94 3.60
CA GLY A 10 14.69 8.13 3.06
C GLY A 10 14.66 8.40 1.56
N GLN A 11 15.56 9.27 1.07
CA GLN A 11 15.58 9.72 -0.33
C GLN A 11 15.59 8.57 -1.34
N SER A 12 16.34 7.49 -1.06
CA SER A 12 16.41 6.32 -1.93
C SER A 12 15.06 5.62 -2.09
N LEU A 13 14.27 5.52 -1.01
CA LEU A 13 12.93 4.93 -1.05
C LEU A 13 11.93 5.86 -1.76
N ALA A 14 11.97 7.16 -1.46
CA ALA A 14 11.14 8.16 -2.12
C ALA A 14 11.35 8.16 -3.65
N ASN A 15 12.61 8.07 -4.09
CA ASN A 15 12.95 7.99 -5.51
C ASN A 15 12.50 6.66 -6.15
N ARG A 16 12.57 5.56 -5.40
CA ARG A 16 12.18 4.23 -5.89
C ARG A 16 10.69 4.17 -6.23
N ILE A 17 9.84 4.75 -5.37
CA ILE A 17 8.39 4.77 -5.56
C ILE A 17 7.89 6.02 -6.29
N LYS A 18 8.79 6.90 -6.74
CA LYS A 18 8.48 8.16 -7.43
C LYS A 18 7.39 8.98 -6.71
N LEU A 19 7.54 9.15 -5.39
CA LEU A 19 6.52 9.81 -4.58
C LEU A 19 6.46 11.31 -4.86
N GLU A 20 5.38 11.77 -5.50
CA GLU A 20 5.16 13.18 -5.83
C GLU A 20 4.02 13.77 -4.98
N GLY A 21 4.32 14.07 -3.71
CA GLY A 21 3.47 14.88 -2.83
C GLY A 21 2.27 14.16 -2.19
N GLN A 22 1.82 13.03 -2.73
CA GLN A 22 0.75 12.22 -2.13
C GLN A 22 1.16 10.75 -2.03
N ALA A 23 0.71 10.10 -0.95
CA ALA A 23 0.96 8.70 -0.65
C ALA A 23 -0.30 8.04 -0.11
N VAL A 24 -0.50 6.77 -0.41
CA VAL A 24 -1.47 5.91 0.26
C VAL A 24 -0.74 5.00 1.23
N LEU A 25 -1.23 4.90 2.47
CA LEU A 25 -0.75 3.95 3.47
C LEU A 25 -1.77 2.82 3.60
N ALA A 26 -1.39 1.61 3.18
CA ALA A 26 -2.22 0.42 3.26
C ALA A 26 -1.78 -0.45 4.45
N GLY A 27 -2.72 -0.81 5.32
CA GLY A 27 -2.43 -1.69 6.45
C GLY A 27 -2.47 -3.16 6.04
N CYS A 28 -1.38 -3.89 6.27
CA CYS A 28 -1.20 -5.29 5.88
C CYS A 28 -1.00 -6.19 7.11
N GLY A 29 -1.76 -5.92 8.18
CA GLY A 29 -1.68 -6.65 9.44
C GLY A 29 -0.50 -6.19 10.30
N ASP A 30 0.65 -6.86 10.17
CA ASP A 30 1.85 -6.62 10.98
C ASP A 30 2.78 -5.54 10.40
N HIS A 31 2.57 -5.17 9.15
CA HIS A 31 3.27 -4.10 8.45
C HIS A 31 2.28 -3.20 7.72
N PHE A 32 2.80 -2.13 7.13
CA PHE A 32 2.07 -1.29 6.21
C PHE A 32 2.90 -1.07 4.95
N GLU A 33 2.20 -0.86 3.84
CA GLU A 33 2.80 -0.58 2.55
C GLU A 33 2.50 0.86 2.16
N ILE A 34 3.44 1.46 1.41
CA ILE A 34 3.36 2.85 0.93
C ILE A 34 3.27 2.79 -0.58
N TYR A 35 2.20 3.35 -1.14
CA TYR A 35 1.97 3.39 -2.58
C TYR A 35 1.83 4.83 -3.08
N THR A 36 2.08 5.03 -4.36
CA THR A 36 1.45 6.17 -5.05
C THR A 36 -0.06 5.94 -5.17
N PRO A 37 -0.87 7.01 -5.31
CA PRO A 37 -2.30 6.86 -5.57
C PRO A 37 -2.61 5.97 -6.79
N GLU A 38 -1.79 6.06 -7.84
CA GLU A 38 -1.97 5.30 -9.07
C GLU A 38 -1.65 3.81 -8.88
N GLU A 39 -0.58 3.47 -8.17
CA GLU A 39 -0.20 2.09 -7.87
C GLU A 39 -1.26 1.42 -6.99
N TYR A 40 -1.75 2.13 -5.97
CA TYR A 40 -2.80 1.61 -5.11
C TYR A 40 -4.10 1.35 -5.88
N ALA A 41 -4.52 2.27 -6.77
CA ALA A 41 -5.72 2.09 -7.58
C ALA A 41 -5.60 0.93 -8.59
N ALA A 42 -4.39 0.67 -9.11
CA ALA A 42 -4.13 -0.50 -9.96
C ALA A 42 -4.22 -1.79 -9.14
N MET A 43 -3.62 -1.81 -7.95
CA MET A 43 -3.69 -2.94 -7.02
C MET A 43 -5.13 -3.25 -6.60
N GLU A 44 -5.94 -2.25 -6.22
CA GLU A 44 -7.35 -2.46 -5.85
C GLU A 44 -8.15 -3.13 -6.98
N LYS A 45 -7.93 -2.73 -8.24
CA LYS A 45 -8.57 -3.37 -9.39
C LYS A 45 -8.19 -4.83 -9.55
N GLU A 46 -6.91 -5.16 -9.35
CA GLU A 46 -6.46 -6.55 -9.41
C GLU A 46 -7.14 -7.39 -8.32
N PHE A 47 -7.33 -6.85 -7.11
CA PHE A 47 -8.03 -7.54 -6.03
C PHE A 47 -9.53 -7.72 -6.30
N ASP A 48 -10.21 -6.71 -6.87
CA ASP A 48 -11.62 -6.81 -7.26
C ASP A 48 -11.87 -7.89 -8.32
N GLU A 49 -10.87 -8.19 -9.15
CA GLU A 49 -10.93 -9.24 -10.16
C GLU A 49 -10.68 -10.66 -9.60
N ILE A 50 -10.24 -10.79 -8.34
CA ILE A 50 -10.02 -12.11 -7.71
C ILE A 50 -11.37 -12.70 -7.28
N PRO A 51 -11.78 -13.85 -7.84
CA PRO A 51 -13.03 -14.50 -7.43
C PRO A 51 -13.05 -14.80 -5.93
N LEU A 52 -14.19 -14.54 -5.29
CA LEU A 52 -14.42 -14.78 -3.85
C LEU A 52 -13.98 -16.19 -3.38
N GLU A 53 -14.15 -17.20 -4.25
CA GLU A 53 -13.76 -18.58 -3.98
C GLU A 53 -12.24 -18.79 -3.90
N GLN A 54 -11.44 -17.99 -4.60
CA GLN A 54 -9.98 -17.98 -4.44
C GLN A 54 -9.58 -17.28 -3.15
N LEU A 55 -10.24 -16.17 -2.79
CA LEU A 55 -9.97 -15.46 -1.54
C LEU A 55 -10.25 -16.33 -0.30
N LYS A 56 -11.36 -17.09 -0.31
CA LYS A 56 -11.68 -18.07 0.74
C LYS A 56 -10.62 -19.15 0.89
N LYS A 57 -10.07 -19.66 -0.22
CA LYS A 57 -9.01 -20.68 -0.19
C LYS A 57 -7.70 -20.15 0.41
N LEU A 58 -7.45 -18.85 0.27
CA LEU A 58 -6.30 -18.16 0.84
C LEU A 58 -6.55 -17.69 2.29
N GLY A 59 -7.77 -17.87 2.82
CA GLY A 59 -8.12 -17.50 4.19
C GLY A 59 -8.19 -15.99 4.43
N LEU A 60 -8.40 -15.19 3.37
CA LEU A 60 -8.40 -13.73 3.43
C LEU A 60 -9.78 -13.13 3.73
N VAL A 61 -10.86 -13.91 3.58
CA VAL A 61 -12.27 -13.59 3.87
C VAL A 61 -13.06 -14.86 4.21
#